data_AF-A0A924RP91-F1
#
_entry.id   AF-A0A924RP91-F1
#
_cell.length_a   1.000
_cell.length_b   1.000
_cell.length_c   1.000
_cell.angle_alpha   90.00
_cell.angle_beta   90.00
_cell.angle_gamma   90.00
#
_symmetry.space_group_name_H-M   'P 1'
#
loop_
_entity.id
_entity.type
_entity.pdbx_description
1 polymer ?
#
loop_
_entity_poly.entity_id
_entity_poly.type
_entity_poly.pdbx_seq_one_letter_code
_entity_poly.pdbx_strand_id
1 'polypeptide(L)' 'MIRAAIFDADGVIVSPLRFWANHLEKAHAIDPAPFVEFIFHGDFQKCLIGQADLKEVLPPVLGRLNWT' A
#
# COMPACT_ATOMS: atom_id res chain seq x y z
N MET A 1 -5.91 19.61 12.73
CA MET A 1 -7.05 18.71 12.45
C MET A 1 -6.50 17.43 11.85
N ILE A 2 -6.69 16.27 12.49
CA ILE A 2 -6.27 14.98 11.94
C ILE A 2 -7.43 14.43 11.10
N ARG A 3 -7.19 14.15 9.82
CA ARG A 3 -8.11 13.40 8.96
C ARG A 3 -7.64 11.96 8.94
N ALA A 4 -8.41 11.04 9.52
CA ALA A 4 -8.10 9.61 9.50
C ALA A 4 -9.06 8.93 8.51
N ALA A 5 -8.52 8.26 7.50
CA ALA A 5 -9.26 7.33 6.67
C ALA A 5 -9.22 5.97 7.37
N ILE A 6 -10.38 5.46 7.78
CA ILE A 6 -10.51 4.10 8.28
C ILE A 6 -10.74 3.22 7.06
N PHE A 7 -9.72 2.48 6.64
CA PHE A 7 -9.88 1.41 5.67
C PHE A 7 -10.52 0.22 6.39
N ASP A 8 -11.53 -0.40 5.77
CA ASP A 8 -12.03 -1.70 6.21
C ASP A 8 -10.92 -2.72 6.00
N ALA A 9 -10.17 -2.97 7.07
CA ALA A 9 -9.03 -3.87 7.08
C ALA A 9 -9.45 -5.19 7.70
N ASP A 10 -10.49 -5.87 7.21
CA ASP A 10 -10.95 -7.18 7.72
C ASP A 10 -10.99 -7.30 9.27
N GLY A 11 -11.33 -6.21 9.98
CA GLY A 11 -11.36 -6.14 11.44
C GLY A 11 -10.01 -5.93 12.17
N VAL A 12 -8.92 -5.61 11.46
CA VAL A 12 -7.60 -5.34 12.04
C VAL A 12 -7.44 -3.85 12.36
N ILE A 13 -7.42 -3.51 13.66
CA ILE A 13 -7.08 -2.16 14.13
C ILE A 13 -5.57 -1.94 13.96
N VAL A 14 -5.20 -1.08 13.01
CA VAL A 14 -3.80 -0.69 12.81
C VAL A 14 -3.42 0.37 13.85
N SER A 15 -2.57 0.00 14.81
CA SER A 15 -2.12 0.92 15.85
C SER A 15 -1.16 1.98 15.28
N PRO A 16 -1.40 3.29 15.53
CA PRO A 16 -0.55 4.36 15.01
C PRO A 16 0.88 4.35 15.59
N LEU A 17 1.12 3.60 16.67
CA LEU A 17 2.45 3.43 17.28
C LEU A 17 3.38 2.53 16.45
N ARG A 18 2.84 1.81 15.47
CA ARG A 18 3.62 1.01 14.50
C ARG A 18 3.19 1.40 13.10
N PHE A 19 3.72 2.51 12.58
CA PHE A 19 3.67 2.76 11.15
C PHE A 19 4.29 1.55 10.45
N TRP A 20 3.44 0.81 9.74
CA TRP A 20 3.82 -0.39 9.02
C TRP A 20 5.03 -0.14 8.11
N ALA A 21 5.12 1.07 7.54
CA ALA A 21 6.28 1.57 6.81
C ALA A 21 7.59 1.51 7.60
N ASN A 22 7.63 2.04 8.83
CA ASN A 22 8.83 2.02 9.67
C ASN A 22 9.26 0.61 10.06
N HIS A 23 8.30 -0.31 10.20
CA HIS A 23 8.60 -1.71 10.49
C HIS A 23 9.15 -2.43 9.25
N LEU A 24 8.55 -2.21 8.08
CA LEU A 24 8.98 -2.77 6.81
C LEU A 24 10.40 -2.33 6.43
N GLU A 25 10.70 -1.04 6.56
CA GLU A 25 12.05 -0.52 6.30
C GLU A 25 13.08 -1.18 7.22
N LYS A 26 12.79 -1.26 8.53
CA LYS A 26 13.75 -1.76 9.52
C LYS A 26 13.91 -3.26 9.53
N ALA A 27 12.84 -4.01 9.37
CA ALA A 27 12.84 -5.48 9.49
C ALA A 27 13.11 -6.18 8.16
N HIS A 28 12.74 -5.55 7.04
CA HIS A 28 12.78 -6.17 5.72
C HIS A 28 13.57 -5.39 4.67
N ALA A 29 14.14 -4.22 5.02
CA ALA A 29 14.85 -3.34 4.09
C ALA A 29 14.02 -2.99 2.84
N ILE A 30 12.70 -2.95 2.98
CA ILE A 30 11.77 -2.61 1.91
C ILE A 30 11.58 -1.10 1.92
N ASP A 31 11.89 -0.46 0.80
CA ASP A 31 11.52 0.94 0.55
C ASP A 31 10.00 1.03 0.32
N PRO A 32 9.26 1.77 1.17
CA PRO A 32 7.81 1.91 1.01
C PRO A 32 7.43 2.88 -0.11
N ALA A 33 8.35 3.70 -0.63
CA ALA A 33 8.03 4.75 -1.59
C ALA A 33 7.32 4.24 -2.86
N PRO A 34 7.76 3.15 -3.52
CA PRO A 34 7.08 2.63 -4.71
C PRO A 34 5.67 2.13 -4.43
N PHE A 35 5.45 1.58 -3.24
CA PHE A 35 4.13 1.10 -2.82
C PHE A 35 3.19 2.28 -2.52
N VAL A 36 3.68 3.29 -1.80
CA VAL A 36 2.94 4.53 -1.52
C VAL A 36 2.58 5.23 -2.82
N GLU A 37 3.52 5.34 -3.76
CA GLU A 37 3.27 5.94 -5.07
C GLU A 37 2.18 5.18 -5.84
N PHE A 38 2.26 3.85 -5.92
CA PHE A 38 1.25 3.03 -6.57
C PHE A 38 -0.15 3.20 -5.95
N ILE A 39 -0.26 3.13 -4.62
CA ILE A 39 -1.54 3.17 -3.89
C ILE A 39 -2.17 4.56 -3.96
N PHE A 40 -1.42 5.63 -3.66
CA PHE A 40 -2.01 6.96 -3.48
C PHE A 40 -2.00 7.83 -4.75
N HIS A 41 -1.08 7.57 -5.67
CA HIS A 41 -0.85 8.43 -6.84
C HIS A 41 -0.84 7.68 -8.19
N GLY A 42 -0.80 6.34 -8.15
CA GLY A 42 -0.64 5.49 -9.33
C GLY A 42 -1.91 4.77 -9.77
N ASP A 43 -1.72 3.68 -10.50
CA ASP A 43 -2.78 2.93 -11.17
C ASP A 43 -3.82 2.31 -10.23
N PHE A 44 -3.52 2.18 -8.92
CA PHE A 44 -4.50 1.78 -7.93
C PHE A 44 -5.72 2.72 -7.89
N GLN A 45 -5.51 4.04 -8.04
CA GLN A 45 -6.61 5.01 -8.09
C GLN A 45 -7.54 4.77 -9.28
N LYS A 46 -7.00 4.30 -10.41
CA LYS A 46 -7.79 3.91 -11.59
C LYS A 46 -8.57 2.61 -11.34
N CYS A 47 -8.01 1.69 -10.57
CA CYS A 47 -8.71 0.46 -10.17
C CYS A 47 -9.96 0.74 -9.33
N LEU A 48 -9.89 1.71 -8.40
CA LEU A 48 -11.01 2.09 -7.53
C LEU A 48 -12.26 2.57 -8.31
N ILE A 49 -12.05 3.11 -9.52
CA ILE A 49 -13.12 3.62 -10.39
C ILE A 49 -13.38 2.70 -11.60
N GLY A 50 -12.82 1.49 -11.60
CA GLY A 50 -13.04 0.48 -12.65
C GLY A 50 -12.36 0.79 -13.99
N GLN A 51 -11.36 1.67 -14.03
CA GLN A 51 -10.61 2.02 -15.25
C GLN A 51 -9.37 1.15 -15.49
N ALA A 52 -8.98 0.33 -14.53
CA ALA A 52 -7.90 -0.64 -14.64
C ALA A 52 -8.22 -1.88 -13.79
N ASP A 53 -7.71 -3.05 -14.18
CA ASP A 53 -7.80 -4.26 -13.36
C ASP A 53 -6.59 -4.35 -12.43
N LEU A 54 -6.85 -4.46 -11.13
CA LEU A 54 -5.83 -4.63 -10.10
C LEU A 54 -4.94 -5.86 -10.39
N LYS A 55 -5.51 -6.93 -10.94
CA LYS A 55 -4.77 -8.16 -11.28
C LYS A 55 -3.70 -7.93 -12.34
N GLU A 56 -3.85 -6.91 -13.18
CA GLU A 56 -2.90 -6.57 -14.23
C GLU A 56 -1.83 -5.58 -13.75
N VAL A 57 -2.21 -4.60 -12.93
CA VAL A 57 -1.30 -3.51 -12.52
C VAL A 57 -0.50 -3.80 -11.25
N LEU A 58 -0.95 -4.73 -10.41
CA LEU A 58 -0.29 -5.07 -9.15
C LEU A 58 0.99 -5.92 -9.29
N PRO A 59 1.08 -6.95 -10.16
CA PRO A 59 2.25 -7.82 -10.24
C PRO A 59 3.60 -7.08 -10.48
N PRO A 60 3.67 -6.06 -11.36
CA PRO A 60 4.91 -5.28 -11.52
C PRO A 60 5.36 -4.55 -10.25
N VAL A 61 4.42 -4.18 -9.37
CA VAL A 61 4.71 -3.49 -8.10
C VAL A 61 5.20 -4.49 -7.05
N LEU A 62 4.57 -5.66 -6.97
CA LEU A 62 4.98 -6.73 -6.04
C LEU A 62 6.41 -7.21 -6.32
N GLY A 63 6.78 -7.34 -7.61
CA GLY A 63 8.15 -7.68 -8.00
C GLY A 63 9.20 -6.67 -7.53
N ARG A 64 8.84 -5.38 -7.39
CA ARG A 64 9.74 -4.33 -6.87
C ARG A 64 9.87 -4.38 -5.34
N LEU A 65 8.90 -4.95 -4.64
CA LEU A 65 8.87 -5.08 -3.18
C LEU A 65 9.48 -6.40 -2.70
N ASN A 66 9.99 -7.24 -3.61
CA ASN A 66 10.40 -8.63 -3.33
C ASN A 66 9.30 -9.43 -2.62
N TRP A 67 8.04 -9.14 -2.93
CA TRP A 67 6.89 -9.91 -2.47
C TRP A 67 6.46 -10.84 -3.61
N THR A 68 6.86 -12.11 -3.51
CA THR A 68 6.46 -13.20 -4.43
C THR A 68 5.33 -14.02 -3.87
#